data_AF-A0AAV2THW5-F1
#
_entry.id   AF-A0AAV2THW5-F1
#
_cell.length_a   1.000
_cell.length_b   1.000
_cell.length_c   1.000
_cell.angle_alpha   90.00
_cell.angle_beta   90.00
_cell.angle_gamma   90.00
#
_symmetry.space_group_name_H-M   'P 1'
#
loop_
_entity.id
_entity.type
_entity.pdbx_description
1 polymer ?
#
loop_
_entity_poly.entity_id
_entity_poly.type
_entity_poly.pdbx_seq_one_letter_code
_entity_poly.pdbx_strand_id
1 'polypeptide(L)'
;MELLIPLQRTRVMMKGSPDVEFVSADSAVCLSKATEMFIRELVSAAYSNGEDSQFTYKNLSNAQSRIPRYGFLADVLPQKISAREWIDKYKAEFDASCL
;
A
#
# COMPACT_ATOMS: atom_id res chain seq x y z
N MET A 1 8.82 -24.87 -5.54
CA MET A 1 8.66 -23.41 -5.44
C MET A 1 8.67 -23.08 -3.96
N GLU A 2 9.72 -22.42 -3.47
CA GLU A 2 9.80 -22.03 -2.05
C GLU A 2 8.99 -20.73 -1.85
N LEU A 3 8.18 -20.69 -0.79
CA LEU A 3 7.38 -19.53 -0.40
C LEU A 3 8.04 -18.84 0.79
N LEU A 4 8.32 -17.54 0.64
CA LEU A 4 8.86 -16.69 1.70
C LEU A 4 7.78 -16.29 2.70
N ILE A 5 6.53 -16.23 2.25
CA ILE A 5 5.38 -15.88 3.09
C ILE A 5 4.70 -17.17 3.58
N PRO A 6 4.63 -17.42 4.91
CA PRO A 6 4.01 -18.61 5.46
C PRO A 6 2.53 -18.72 5.06
N LEU A 7 2.14 -19.86 4.49
CA LEU A 7 0.77 -20.12 4.03
C LEU A 7 -0.29 -19.89 5.11
N GLN A 8 0.02 -20.23 6.36
CA GLN A 8 -0.91 -20.03 7.47
C GLN A 8 -1.21 -18.55 7.71
N ARG A 9 -0.22 -17.66 7.57
CA ARG A 9 -0.45 -16.21 7.69
C ARG A 9 -1.31 -15.70 6.55
N THR A 10 -1.04 -16.12 5.32
CA THR A 10 -1.85 -15.76 4.15
C THR A 10 -3.30 -16.18 4.33
N ARG A 11 -3.56 -17.40 4.81
CA ARG A 11 -4.92 -17.88 5.10
C ARG A 11 -5.63 -17.05 6.17
N VAL A 12 -4.95 -16.67 7.25
CA VAL A 12 -5.53 -15.83 8.30
C VAL A 12 -5.89 -14.45 7.74
N MET A 13 -5.02 -13.84 6.95
CA MET A 13 -5.31 -12.55 6.30
C MET A 13 -6.50 -12.63 5.35
N MET A 14 -6.59 -13.69 4.54
CA MET A 14 -7.73 -13.91 3.64
C MET A 14 -9.04 -14.06 4.42
N LYS A 15 -9.05 -14.88 5.49
CA LYS A 15 -10.22 -15.08 6.35
C LYS A 15 -10.63 -13.86 7.18
N GLY A 16 -9.76 -12.85 7.30
CA GLY A 16 -10.11 -11.57 7.91
C GLY A 16 -11.08 -10.75 7.06
N SER A 17 -11.30 -11.12 5.80
CA SER A 17 -12.24 -10.44 4.91
C SER A 17 -13.68 -10.92 5.17
N PRO A 18 -14.67 -10.00 5.21
CA PRO A 18 -16.04 -10.31 5.62
C PRO A 18 -16.73 -11.37 4.75
N ASP A 19 -16.36 -11.48 3.47
CA ASP A 19 -17.01 -12.37 2.50
C ASP A 19 -16.23 -13.68 2.23
N VAL A 20 -15.22 -13.99 3.04
CA VAL A 20 -14.35 -15.17 2.83
C VAL A 20 -14.65 -16.27 3.85
N GLU A 21 -15.49 -17.23 3.46
CA GLU A 21 -15.81 -18.39 4.29
C GLU A 21 -14.73 -19.49 4.21
N PHE A 22 -14.26 -19.79 2.99
CA PHE A 22 -13.31 -20.86 2.73
C PHE A 22 -12.12 -20.37 1.91
N VAL A 23 -10.92 -20.87 2.26
CA VAL A 23 -9.67 -20.57 1.56
C VAL A 23 -9.04 -21.88 1.12
N SER A 24 -9.00 -22.12 -0.18
CA SER A 24 -8.35 -23.31 -0.75
C SER A 24 -6.82 -23.25 -0.57
N ALA A 25 -6.15 -24.40 -0.65
CA ALA A 25 -4.70 -24.46 -0.58
C ALA A 25 -4.04 -23.70 -1.75
N ASP A 26 -4.56 -23.88 -2.97
CA ASP A 26 -4.03 -23.24 -4.17
C ASP A 26 -4.19 -21.72 -4.13
N SER A 27 -5.33 -21.22 -3.67
CA SER A 27 -5.55 -19.79 -3.48
C SER A 27 -4.55 -19.18 -2.50
N ALA A 28 -4.26 -19.88 -1.39
CA ALA A 28 -3.26 -19.42 -0.42
C ALA A 28 -1.84 -19.41 -1.01
N VAL A 29 -1.48 -20.42 -1.82
CA VAL A 29 -0.19 -20.46 -2.51
C VAL A 29 -0.07 -19.33 -3.53
N CYS A 30 -1.09 -19.14 -4.37
CA CYS A 30 -1.14 -18.06 -5.36
C CYS A 30 -1.02 -16.69 -4.70
N LEU A 31 -1.81 -16.42 -3.64
CA LEU A 31 -1.76 -15.14 -2.96
C LEU A 31 -0.45 -14.90 -2.22
N SER A 32 0.13 -15.93 -1.59
CA SER A 32 1.48 -15.85 -1.02
C SER A 32 2.47 -15.41 -2.10
N LYS A 33 2.43 -16.03 -3.28
CA LYS A 33 3.37 -15.69 -4.35
C LYS A 33 3.14 -14.31 -4.93
N ALA A 34 1.87 -13.94 -5.14
CA ALA A 34 1.48 -12.61 -5.61
C ALA A 34 1.95 -11.53 -4.63
N THR A 35 1.84 -11.77 -3.31
CA THR A 35 2.27 -10.83 -2.27
C THR A 35 3.79 -10.63 -2.29
N GLU A 36 4.57 -11.70 -2.49
CA GLU A 36 6.03 -11.58 -2.67
C GLU A 36 6.38 -10.73 -3.90
N MET A 37 5.72 -10.97 -5.03
CA MET A 37 5.95 -10.23 -6.27
C MET A 37 5.54 -8.77 -6.10
N PHE A 38 4.40 -8.53 -5.46
CA PHE A 38 3.90 -7.19 -5.14
C PHE A 38 4.89 -6.40 -4.30
N ILE A 39 5.45 -6.97 -3.22
CA ILE A 39 6.41 -6.28 -2.36
C ILE A 39 7.68 -5.91 -3.15
N ARG A 40 8.22 -6.84 -3.94
CA ARG A 40 9.42 -6.57 -4.76
C ARG A 40 9.18 -5.44 -5.75
N GLU A 41 8.06 -5.49 -6.45
CA GLU A 41 7.68 -4.49 -7.45
C GLU A 41 7.40 -3.12 -6.81
N LEU A 42 6.71 -3.10 -5.65
CA LEU A 42 6.45 -1.87 -4.91
C LEU A 42 7.75 -1.20 -4.47
N VAL A 43 8.69 -1.97 -3.90
CA VAL A 43 10.00 -1.45 -3.49
C VAL A 43 10.79 -0.95 -4.70
N SER A 44 10.81 -1.71 -5.79
CA SER A 44 11.49 -1.30 -7.02
C SER A 44 10.89 -0.03 -7.63
N ALA A 45 9.56 0.11 -7.62
CA ALA A 45 8.88 1.29 -8.14
C ALA A 45 9.01 2.52 -7.23
N ALA A 46 9.21 2.31 -5.92
CA ALA A 46 9.45 3.36 -4.95
C ALA A 46 10.89 3.89 -4.98
N TYR A 47 11.86 3.04 -5.31
CA TYR A 47 13.19 3.48 -5.66
C TYR A 47 13.14 4.32 -6.95
N SER A 48 13.23 5.64 -6.79
CA SER A 48 13.33 6.58 -7.91
C SER A 48 14.81 6.84 -8.20
N ASN A 49 15.20 6.86 -9.48
CA ASN A 49 16.58 6.87 -9.94
C ASN A 49 17.46 7.95 -9.25
N GLY A 50 18.23 7.56 -8.24
CA GLY A 50 19.56 8.13 -7.99
C GLY A 50 19.74 9.20 -6.91
N GLU A 51 18.72 9.63 -6.16
CA GLU A 51 18.91 10.75 -5.19
C GLU A 51 19.18 10.31 -3.75
N ASP A 52 18.59 9.21 -3.27
CA ASP A 52 18.72 8.77 -1.88
C ASP A 52 19.37 7.39 -1.78
N SER A 53 20.45 7.29 -0.99
CA SER A 53 21.08 6.02 -0.64
C SER A 53 20.22 5.15 0.28
N GLN A 54 19.22 5.74 0.94
CA GLN A 54 18.38 5.09 1.93
C GLN A 54 16.92 5.00 1.47
N PHE A 55 16.32 3.83 1.63
CA PHE A 55 14.88 3.63 1.45
C PHE A 55 14.09 4.24 2.61
N THR A 56 13.21 5.19 2.31
CA THR A 56 12.39 5.89 3.30
C THR A 56 10.90 5.77 3.00
N TYR A 57 10.06 6.10 3.98
CA TYR A 57 8.60 6.19 3.80
C TYR A 57 8.19 7.16 2.67
N LYS A 58 8.97 8.23 2.45
CA LYS A 58 8.70 9.21 1.38
C LYS A 58 8.76 8.55 0.01
N ASN A 59 9.66 7.58 -0.20
CA ASN A 59 9.74 6.83 -1.45
C ASN A 59 8.45 6.03 -1.72
N LEU A 60 7.93 5.35 -0.69
CA LEU A 60 6.69 4.56 -0.79
C LEU A 60 5.45 5.43 -1.04
N SER A 61 5.26 6.47 -0.23
CA SER A 61 4.14 7.40 -0.41
C SER A 61 4.20 8.11 -1.77
N ASN A 62 5.40 8.46 -2.27
CA ASN A 62 5.56 9.07 -3.59
C ASN A 62 5.17 8.11 -4.72
N ALA A 63 5.59 6.85 -4.63
CA ALA A 63 5.21 5.83 -5.59
C ALA A 63 3.70 5.61 -5.60
N GLN A 64 3.10 5.54 -4.41
CA GLN A 64 1.66 5.41 -4.21
C GLN A 64 0.91 6.56 -4.89
N SER A 65 1.31 7.80 -4.66
CA SER A 65 0.66 8.98 -5.23
C SER A 65 0.88 9.13 -6.74
N ARG A 66 2.01 8.65 -7.27
CA ARG A 66 2.38 8.80 -8.69
C ARG A 66 1.82 7.70 -9.58
N ILE A 67 1.65 6.48 -9.06
CA ILE A 67 1.31 5.29 -9.84
C ILE A 67 -0.13 4.89 -9.52
N PRO A 68 -1.10 5.05 -10.45
CA PRO A 68 -2.52 4.81 -10.19
C PRO A 68 -2.84 3.41 -9.64
N ARG A 69 -2.09 2.38 -10.06
CA ARG A 69 -2.23 0.99 -9.58
C ARG A 69 -2.04 0.85 -8.07
N TYR A 70 -1.29 1.76 -7.44
CA TYR A 70 -1.07 1.78 -5.99
C TYR A 70 -2.08 2.66 -5.24
N GLY A 71 -3.10 3.21 -5.91
CA GLY A 71 -4.13 4.04 -5.30
C GLY A 71 -4.82 3.40 -4.10
N PHE A 72 -5.00 2.08 -4.09
CA PHE A 72 -5.57 1.34 -2.96
C PHE A 72 -4.76 1.42 -1.66
N LEU A 73 -3.51 1.88 -1.72
CA LEU A 73 -2.64 2.10 -0.56
C LEU A 73 -2.77 3.51 0.01
N ALA A 74 -3.62 4.39 -0.52
CA ALA A 74 -3.71 5.78 -0.06
C ALA A 74 -3.97 5.91 1.45
N ASP A 75 -4.83 5.04 1.98
CA ASP A 75 -5.18 5.04 3.41
C ASP A 75 -4.09 4.43 4.29
N VAL A 76 -3.21 3.62 3.72
CA VAL A 76 -2.12 2.91 4.44
C VAL A 76 -0.79 3.67 4.33
N LEU A 77 -0.56 4.33 3.20
CA LEU A 77 0.65 5.06 2.84
C LEU A 77 0.32 6.50 2.42
N PRO A 78 -0.34 7.30 3.27
CA PRO A 78 -0.68 8.68 2.93
C PRO A 78 0.57 9.55 2.71
N GLN A 79 0.45 10.50 1.80
CA GLN A 79 1.40 11.59 1.65
C GLN A 79 1.40 12.48 2.90
N LYS A 80 2.57 12.67 3.50
CA LYS A 80 2.69 13.59 4.63
C LYS A 80 2.67 15.01 4.12
N ILE A 81 1.78 15.81 4.69
CA ILE A 81 1.72 17.26 4.47
C ILE A 81 1.85 17.97 5.82
N SER A 82 2.44 19.15 5.80
CA SER A 82 2.49 20.04 6.95
C SER A 82 1.11 20.65 7.24
N ALA A 83 0.90 21.10 8.49
CA ALA A 83 -0.33 21.81 8.86
C ALA A 83 -0.58 23.03 7.96
N ARG A 84 0.49 23.74 7.58
CA ARG A 84 0.42 24.88 6.66
C ARG A 84 -0.10 24.45 5.28
N GLU A 85 0.48 23.42 4.69
CA GLU A 85 0.02 22.90 3.39
C GLU A 85 -1.42 22.40 3.43
N TRP A 86 -1.84 21.80 4.55
CA TRP A 86 -3.23 21.40 4.74
C TRP A 86 -4.16 22.61 4.76
N ILE A 87 -3.81 23.65 5.51
CA ILE A 87 -4.60 24.89 5.58
C ILE A 87 -4.73 25.51 4.18
N ASP A 88 -3.62 25.62 3.46
CA ASP A 88 -3.59 26.26 2.15
C ASP A 88 -4.39 25.47 1.09
N LYS A 89 -4.43 24.13 1.18
CA LYS A 89 -5.09 23.27 0.18
C LYS A 89 -6.55 22.94 0.51
N TYR A 90 -6.88 22.66 1.76
CA TYR A 90 -8.13 21.97 2.11
C TYR A 90 -9.03 22.77 3.05
N LYS A 91 -8.54 23.84 3.69
CA LYS A 91 -9.34 24.54 4.71
C LYS A 91 -10.64 25.13 4.14
N ALA A 92 -10.57 25.77 2.97
CA ALA A 92 -11.74 26.40 2.37
C ALA A 92 -12.83 25.37 1.99
N GLU A 93 -12.42 24.23 1.44
CA GLU A 93 -13.33 23.12 1.09
C GLU A 93 -13.92 22.46 2.33
N PHE A 94 -13.11 22.26 3.37
CA PHE A 94 -13.54 21.71 4.64
C PHE A 94 -14.57 22.63 5.31
N ASP A 95 -14.25 23.93 5.45
CA ASP A 95 -15.14 24.91 6.07
C ASP A 95 -16.47 25.02 5.31
N ALA A 96 -16.45 24.90 3.98
CA ALA A 96 -17.66 24.87 3.14
C ALA A 96 -18.49 23.60 3.31
N SER A 97 -17.86 22.45 3.59
CA SER A 97 -18.55 21.18 3.82
C SER A 97 -19.21 21.08 5.21
N CYS A 98 -18.82 21.95 6.14
CA CYS A 98 -19.37 22.03 7.49
C CYS A 98 -20.62 22.93 7.61
N LEU A 99 -21.03 23.59 6.52
CA LEU A 99 -22.24 24.43 6.41
C LEU A 99 -23.37 23.66 5.70
#